data_AF-A0A949VNC2-F1
#
_entry.id   AF-A0A949VNC2-F1
#
_cell.length_a   1.000
_cell.length_b   1.000
_cell.length_c   1.000
_cell.angle_alpha   90.00
_cell.angle_beta   90.00
_cell.angle_gamma   90.00
#
_symmetry.space_group_name_H-M   'P 1'
#
loop_
_entity.id
_entity.type
_entity.pdbx_description
1 polymer ?
#
loop_
_entity_poly.entity_id
_entity_poly.type
_entity_poly.pdbx_seq_one_letter_code
_entity_poly.pdbx_strand_id
1 'polypeptide(L)'
;MRQYHASILIDGTGTQSGVGFVPDPTQAMHYETQVASVLDGIKATITGQVLLREIMRSPMGKVIRIIPIAFGTQDARSVPADTRGASPYNEPLKFPGDLPNTTQRERAGQAVKDANNQPISGTGEGSNVTIRYDALTWMMGPVQTGRIGNLMPDDVLVHELLHALRMMMGLVNTLDMGNEDHTRRFGNTEEFYALIVANIFVSERNAKYKTNQPLRGNIGPVSEFKALTDSESRTFYERHKGLIKKFSNEMLGLVHGGGMKGLIHSPAAFNPLREAQEEFEALQQKYYGGAPGLSF
;
A
#
# COMPACT_ATOMS: atom_id res chain seq x y z
N MET A 1 7.58 12.96 19.23
CA MET A 1 7.37 13.03 17.77
C MET A 1 8.71 13.20 17.09
N ARG A 2 9.07 12.25 16.24
CA ARG A 2 10.29 12.23 15.43
C ARG A 2 9.95 12.54 13.98
N GLN A 3 10.66 13.49 13.38
CA GLN A 3 10.56 13.78 11.95
C GLN A 3 11.53 12.87 11.18
N TYR A 4 11.00 11.89 10.43
CA TYR A 4 11.82 11.04 9.56
C TYR A 4 12.15 11.75 8.23
N HIS A 5 11.17 12.49 7.71
CA HIS A 5 11.28 13.42 6.58
C HIS A 5 10.26 14.55 6.76
N ALA A 6 10.36 15.63 5.98
CA ALA A 6 9.32 16.69 5.94
C ALA A 6 7.90 16.15 5.68
N SER A 7 7.78 15.02 4.99
CA SER A 7 6.51 14.40 4.63
C SER A 7 6.15 13.17 5.48
N ILE A 8 7.04 12.74 6.38
CA ILE A 8 6.85 11.52 7.20
C ILE A 8 7.21 11.84 8.66
N LEU A 9 6.18 11.88 9.49
CA LEU A 9 6.24 12.09 10.93
C LEU A 9 5.98 10.76 11.64
N ILE A 10 6.79 10.43 12.62
CA ILE A 10 6.58 9.28 13.50
C ILE A 10 6.22 9.84 14.87
N ASP A 11 5.05 9.47 15.38
CA ASP A 11 4.52 10.06 16.59
C ASP A 11 4.12 8.98 17.59
N GLY A 12 5.05 8.68 18.50
CA GLY A 12 4.86 7.66 19.53
C GLY A 12 3.92 8.07 20.65
N THR A 13 3.49 9.33 20.71
CA THR A 13 2.46 9.78 21.68
C THR A 13 1.06 9.84 21.06
N GLY A 14 0.95 9.63 19.75
CA GLY A 14 -0.33 9.62 19.05
C GLY A 14 -1.18 8.45 19.53
N THR A 15 -2.40 8.74 19.98
CA THR A 15 -3.39 7.72 20.34
C THR A 15 -4.60 7.82 19.43
N GLN A 16 -5.31 6.69 19.30
CA GLN A 16 -6.66 6.75 18.77
C GLN A 16 -7.54 7.46 19.80
N SER A 17 -8.24 8.52 19.38
CA SER A 17 -9.19 9.26 20.22
C SER A 17 -10.10 8.28 20.96
N GLY A 18 -10.09 8.28 22.30
CA GLY A 18 -11.02 7.51 23.12
C GLY A 18 -10.49 6.21 23.75
N VAL A 19 -9.22 5.82 23.57
CA VAL A 19 -8.62 4.66 24.27
C VAL A 19 -7.52 5.15 25.20
N GLY A 20 -7.75 5.03 26.52
CA GLY A 20 -7.05 5.73 27.60
C GLY A 20 -5.61 5.33 27.91
N PHE A 21 -4.82 4.87 26.94
CA PHE A 21 -3.40 4.64 27.12
C PHE A 21 -2.60 5.75 26.44
N VAL A 22 -2.05 6.67 27.24
CA VAL A 22 -1.05 7.63 26.77
C VAL A 22 0.32 7.01 27.05
N PRO A 23 1.10 6.65 26.01
CA PRO A 23 2.44 6.11 26.22
C PRO A 23 3.27 7.09 27.04
N ASP A 24 4.07 6.59 27.98
CA ASP A 24 5.04 7.44 28.65
C ASP A 24 6.10 7.94 27.63
N PRO A 25 6.82 9.05 27.93
CA PRO A 25 7.78 9.61 26.98
C PRO A 25 8.87 8.63 26.52
N THR A 26 9.24 7.66 27.37
CA THR A 26 10.26 6.64 27.06
C THR A 26 9.68 5.62 26.07
N GLN A 27 8.46 5.16 26.29
CA GLN A 27 7.75 4.27 25.37
C GLN A 27 7.54 4.92 24.00
N ALA A 28 7.14 6.19 23.97
CA ALA A 28 6.98 6.95 22.74
C ALA A 28 8.28 7.03 21.93
N MET A 29 9.41 7.30 22.59
CA MET A 29 10.73 7.36 21.95
C MET A 29 11.21 5.99 21.45
N HIS A 30 10.92 4.90 22.19
CA HIS A 30 11.23 3.54 21.73
C HIS A 30 10.43 3.19 20.47
N TYR A 31 9.13 3.45 20.47
CA TYR A 31 8.28 3.28 19.30
C TYR A 31 8.83 4.06 18.10
N GLU A 32 9.13 5.35 18.28
CA GLU A 32 9.65 6.22 17.22
C GLU A 32 10.95 5.69 16.61
N THR A 33 11.83 5.14 17.46
CA THR A 33 13.09 4.54 17.03
C THR A 33 12.89 3.24 16.26
N GLN A 34 11.95 2.40 16.70
CA GLN A 34 11.64 1.14 16.02
C GLN A 34 11.05 1.38 14.62
N VAL A 35 10.06 2.27 14.48
CA VAL A 35 9.47 2.58 13.18
C VAL A 35 10.50 3.22 12.25
N ALA A 36 11.37 4.11 12.76
CA ALA A 36 12.46 4.69 11.96
C ALA A 36 13.40 3.60 11.43
N SER A 37 13.76 2.62 12.25
CA SER A 37 14.59 1.48 11.84
C SER A 37 13.93 0.64 10.74
N VAL A 38 12.61 0.40 10.82
CA VAL A 38 11.86 -0.28 9.75
C VAL A 38 11.91 0.53 8.45
N LEU A 39 11.70 1.84 8.50
CA LEU A 39 11.80 2.72 7.32
C LEU A 39 13.20 2.71 6.70
N ASP A 40 14.26 2.68 7.52
CA ASP A 40 15.64 2.55 7.03
C ASP A 40 15.87 1.20 6.34
N GLY A 41 15.29 0.12 6.86
CA GLY A 41 15.26 -1.19 6.20
C GLY A 41 14.56 -1.15 4.83
N ILE A 42 13.39 -0.50 4.76
CA ILE A 42 12.65 -0.32 3.50
C ILE A 42 13.51 0.44 2.48
N LYS A 43 14.11 1.57 2.90
CA LYS A 43 15.00 2.41 2.09
C LYS A 43 16.25 1.68 1.56
N ALA A 44 16.62 0.53 2.14
CA ALA A 44 17.75 -0.26 1.66
C ALA A 44 17.46 -1.00 0.34
N THR A 45 16.22 -0.99 -0.16
CA THR A 45 15.81 -1.61 -1.44
C THR A 45 15.49 -0.54 -2.49
N ILE A 46 15.60 -0.86 -3.79
CA ILE A 46 15.16 -0.01 -4.90
C ILE A 46 13.66 0.24 -4.78
N THR A 47 12.87 -0.80 -4.50
CA THR A 47 11.42 -0.68 -4.31
C THR A 47 11.07 0.35 -3.23
N GLY A 48 11.70 0.25 -2.06
CA GLY A 48 11.49 1.19 -0.97
C GLY A 48 12.03 2.59 -1.25
N GLN A 49 13.16 2.73 -1.93
CA GLN A 49 13.68 4.04 -2.37
C GLN A 49 12.71 4.74 -3.31
N VAL A 50 12.15 4.01 -4.27
CA VAL A 50 11.17 4.54 -5.22
C VAL A 50 9.89 4.97 -4.50
N LEU A 51 9.34 4.11 -3.63
CA LEU A 51 8.13 4.43 -2.87
C LEU A 51 8.33 5.65 -1.96
N LEU A 52 9.41 5.68 -1.16
CA LEU A 52 9.70 6.80 -0.27
C LEU A 52 9.97 8.08 -1.05
N ARG A 53 10.67 8.01 -2.20
CA ARG A 53 10.88 9.16 -3.07
C ARG A 53 9.56 9.76 -3.55
N GLU A 54 8.61 8.95 -4.01
CA GLU A 54 7.32 9.45 -4.48
C GLU A 54 6.51 10.11 -3.34
N ILE A 55 6.56 9.54 -2.13
CA ILE A 55 5.96 10.17 -0.93
C ILE A 55 6.63 11.52 -0.65
N MET A 56 7.96 11.58 -0.69
CA MET A 56 8.73 12.79 -0.42
C MET A 56 8.53 13.87 -1.50
N ARG A 57 8.19 13.48 -2.73
CA ARG A 57 7.92 14.37 -3.87
C ARG A 57 6.44 14.68 -4.07
N SER A 58 5.55 14.07 -3.29
CA SER A 58 4.12 14.20 -3.49
C SER A 58 3.72 15.68 -3.54
N PRO A 59 3.09 16.14 -4.64
CA PRO A 59 3.08 17.55 -5.05
C PRO A 59 2.24 18.49 -4.17
N MET A 60 1.65 18.00 -3.08
CA MET A 60 0.57 18.70 -2.38
C MET A 60 0.88 19.04 -0.91
N GLY A 61 2.15 18.96 -0.50
CA GLY A 61 2.58 19.29 0.87
C GLY A 61 1.91 18.43 1.95
N LYS A 62 1.34 17.29 1.56
CA LYS A 62 0.66 16.37 2.47
C LYS A 62 1.69 15.64 3.31
N VAL A 63 1.27 15.25 4.51
CA VAL A 63 2.13 14.52 5.45
C VAL A 63 1.52 13.17 5.81
N ILE A 64 2.40 12.20 6.02
CA ILE A 64 2.10 10.93 6.66
C ILE A 64 2.47 11.06 8.14
N ARG A 65 1.55 10.73 9.03
CA ARG A 65 1.80 10.57 10.46
C ARG A 65 1.66 9.10 10.84
N ILE A 66 2.73 8.46 11.28
CA ILE A 66 2.73 7.07 11.74
C ILE A 66 2.55 7.06 13.25
N ILE A 67 1.51 6.40 13.76
CA ILE A 67 1.16 6.32 15.18
C ILE A 67 1.01 4.87 15.64
N PRO A 68 1.19 4.58 16.94
CA PRO A 68 0.95 3.26 17.49
C PRO A 68 -0.48 2.74 17.22
N ILE A 69 -0.61 1.43 17.12
CA ILE A 69 -1.91 0.75 17.06
C ILE A 69 -2.56 0.82 18.45
N ALA A 70 -3.88 1.05 18.52
CA ALA A 70 -4.58 1.04 19.79
C ALA A 70 -4.61 -0.37 20.40
N PHE A 71 -4.48 -0.46 21.73
CA PHE A 71 -4.52 -1.74 22.43
C PHE A 71 -5.78 -2.54 22.05
N GLY A 72 -5.62 -3.82 21.68
CA GLY A 72 -6.70 -4.71 21.28
C GLY A 72 -7.07 -4.65 19.78
N THR A 73 -6.46 -3.77 18.99
CA THR A 73 -6.54 -3.82 17.52
C THR A 73 -5.27 -4.47 16.96
N GLN A 74 -5.42 -5.30 15.92
CA GLN A 74 -4.28 -6.03 15.31
C GLN A 74 -3.96 -5.57 13.89
N ASP A 75 -4.76 -4.66 13.32
CA ASP A 75 -4.65 -4.30 11.92
C ASP A 75 -3.92 -2.96 11.76
N ALA A 76 -2.80 -2.99 11.04
CA ALA A 76 -2.20 -1.78 10.50
C ALA A 76 -3.19 -1.16 9.51
N ARG A 77 -3.24 0.17 9.46
CA ARG A 77 -4.19 0.87 8.59
C ARG A 77 -3.79 2.30 8.29
N SER A 78 -3.88 2.66 7.02
CA SER A 78 -3.81 4.02 6.51
C SER A 78 -5.19 4.67 6.50
N VAL A 79 -5.30 5.87 7.06
CA VAL A 79 -6.56 6.62 7.17
C VAL A 79 -6.33 8.05 6.68
N PRO A 80 -7.07 8.52 5.66
CA PRO A 80 -6.97 9.90 5.22
C PRO A 80 -7.69 10.83 6.21
N ALA A 81 -7.13 12.02 6.43
CA ALA A 81 -7.79 13.12 7.15
C ALA A 81 -9.02 13.66 6.40
N ASP A 82 -9.03 13.60 5.07
CA ASP A 82 -10.16 13.91 4.21
C ASP A 82 -10.35 12.82 3.15
N THR A 83 -11.44 12.07 3.26
CA THR A 83 -11.80 11.00 2.32
C THR A 83 -12.16 11.53 0.94
N ARG A 84 -12.67 12.76 0.83
CA ARG A 84 -12.99 13.39 -0.45
C ARG A 84 -11.73 13.81 -1.19
N GLY A 85 -10.80 14.45 -0.49
CA GLY A 85 -9.45 14.75 -0.98
C GLY A 85 -8.70 13.51 -1.45
N ALA A 86 -8.78 12.40 -0.71
CA ALA A 86 -8.10 11.16 -1.04
C ALA A 86 -8.68 10.42 -2.27
N SER A 87 -9.89 10.75 -2.71
CA SER A 87 -10.59 10.09 -3.83
C SER A 87 -10.42 10.89 -5.13
N PRO A 88 -10.42 10.24 -6.31
CA PRO A 88 -10.25 10.91 -7.59
C PRO A 88 -11.29 12.00 -7.84
N TYR A 89 -10.85 13.05 -8.53
CA TYR A 89 -11.69 14.19 -8.91
C TYR A 89 -12.91 13.74 -9.72
N ASN A 90 -14.09 14.18 -9.31
CA ASN A 90 -15.38 13.88 -9.94
C ASN A 90 -15.78 12.40 -9.98
N GLU A 91 -15.04 11.51 -9.31
CA GLU A 91 -15.44 10.11 -9.13
C GLU A 91 -16.24 9.94 -7.83
N PRO A 92 -17.28 9.08 -7.79
CA PRO A 92 -17.95 8.75 -6.55
C PRO A 92 -16.97 8.13 -5.54
N LEU A 93 -17.04 8.59 -4.29
CA LEU A 93 -16.44 7.93 -3.13
C LEU A 93 -17.02 6.53 -3.02
N LYS A 94 -16.18 5.55 -2.73
CA LYS A 94 -16.58 4.16 -2.61
C LYS A 94 -16.11 3.59 -1.28
N PHE A 95 -16.94 2.78 -0.65
CA PHE A 95 -16.54 2.08 0.57
C PHE A 95 -15.42 1.08 0.26
N PRO A 96 -14.39 0.98 1.12
CA PRO A 96 -13.31 -0.02 0.99
C PRO A 96 -13.80 -1.46 1.20
N GLY A 97 -14.91 -1.60 1.93
CA GLY A 97 -15.50 -2.84 2.39
C GLY A 97 -16.53 -2.54 3.47
N ASP A 98 -16.92 -3.57 4.22
CA ASP A 98 -17.85 -3.45 5.36
C ASP A 98 -17.17 -2.63 6.47
N LEU A 99 -17.81 -1.56 6.93
CA LEU A 99 -17.25 -0.72 7.97
C LEU A 99 -17.59 -1.29 9.35
N PRO A 100 -16.64 -1.27 10.31
CA PRO A 100 -16.97 -1.67 11.67
C PRO A 100 -17.98 -0.67 12.26
N ASN A 101 -19.03 -1.19 12.88
CA ASN A 101 -20.05 -0.43 13.63
C ASN A 101 -21.05 0.37 12.78
N THR A 102 -21.27 -0.01 11.52
CA THR A 102 -22.42 0.45 10.74
C THR A 102 -23.56 -0.58 10.86
N THR A 103 -24.81 -0.12 10.87
CA THR A 103 -25.98 -1.01 10.87
C THR A 103 -26.27 -1.57 9.47
N GLN A 104 -25.72 -0.93 8.44
CA GLN A 104 -25.82 -1.37 7.06
C GLN A 104 -24.53 -2.09 6.67
N ARG A 105 -24.67 -3.21 5.96
CA ARG A 105 -23.51 -3.93 5.46
C ARG A 105 -23.02 -3.27 4.18
N GLU A 106 -21.94 -2.50 4.27
CA GLU A 106 -21.32 -1.90 3.08
C GLU A 106 -20.53 -2.93 2.29
N ARG A 107 -20.43 -2.73 0.97
CA ARG A 107 -19.59 -3.55 0.08
C ARG A 107 -18.49 -2.71 -0.53
N ALA A 108 -17.36 -3.35 -0.80
CA ALA A 108 -16.30 -2.74 -1.60
C ALA A 108 -16.91 -2.19 -2.90
N GLY A 109 -16.52 -0.97 -3.31
CA GLY A 109 -17.03 -0.36 -4.53
C GLY A 109 -18.43 0.25 -4.44
N GLN A 110 -19.17 0.06 -3.35
CA GLN A 110 -20.44 0.74 -3.15
C GLN A 110 -20.23 2.24 -2.97
N ALA A 111 -20.96 3.05 -3.73
CA ALA A 111 -20.89 4.50 -3.64
C ALA A 111 -21.35 5.02 -2.26
N VAL A 112 -20.56 5.91 -1.66
CA VAL A 112 -20.93 6.67 -0.47
C VAL A 112 -21.91 7.75 -0.88
N LYS A 113 -23.00 7.89 -0.13
CA LYS A 113 -24.09 8.83 -0.45
C LYS A 113 -24.29 9.86 0.66
N ASP A 114 -24.76 11.04 0.27
CA ASP A 114 -25.16 12.10 1.20
C ASP A 114 -26.57 11.88 1.77
N ALA A 115 -27.06 12.84 2.57
CA ALA A 115 -28.39 12.81 3.15
C ALA A 115 -29.54 12.82 2.12
N ASN A 116 -29.26 13.24 0.88
CA ASN A 116 -30.20 13.27 -0.23
C ASN A 116 -30.06 12.03 -1.15
N ASN A 117 -29.31 11.01 -0.71
CA ASN A 117 -29.05 9.79 -1.46
C ASN A 117 -28.29 10.03 -2.79
N GLN A 118 -27.54 11.13 -2.89
CA GLN A 118 -26.66 11.44 -4.03
C GLN A 118 -25.23 10.96 -3.75
N PRO A 119 -24.52 10.40 -4.76
CA PRO A 119 -23.13 10.02 -4.60
C PRO A 119 -22.25 11.21 -4.23
N ILE A 120 -21.41 11.05 -3.21
CA ILE A 120 -20.42 12.07 -2.83
C ILE A 120 -19.22 11.94 -3.76
N SER A 121 -18.86 13.01 -4.47
CA SER A 121 -17.70 13.02 -5.36
C SER A 121 -16.40 13.37 -4.64
N GLY A 122 -15.32 12.71 -5.06
CA GLY A 122 -13.94 13.03 -4.70
C GLY A 122 -13.48 14.33 -5.32
N THR A 123 -12.51 14.97 -4.68
CA THR A 123 -11.92 16.24 -5.13
C THR A 123 -10.56 16.05 -5.78
N GLY A 124 -9.90 14.90 -5.60
CA GLY A 124 -8.56 14.64 -6.14
C GLY A 124 -7.45 15.49 -5.53
N GLU A 125 -7.74 16.24 -4.45
CA GLU A 125 -6.80 17.19 -3.83
C GLU A 125 -5.77 16.53 -2.91
N GLY A 126 -5.86 15.21 -2.74
CA GLY A 126 -5.06 14.47 -1.79
C GLY A 126 -5.38 14.78 -0.34
N SER A 127 -4.91 13.92 0.56
CA SER A 127 -5.13 14.06 2.00
C SER A 127 -3.84 13.85 2.79
N ASN A 128 -3.73 14.52 3.95
CA ASN A 128 -2.84 14.04 5.00
C ASN A 128 -3.29 12.64 5.42
N VAL A 129 -2.34 11.79 5.80
CA VAL A 129 -2.63 10.39 6.11
C VAL A 129 -2.09 10.05 7.48
N THR A 130 -2.90 9.33 8.27
CA THR A 130 -2.44 8.68 9.49
C THR A 130 -2.28 7.20 9.22
N ILE A 131 -1.07 6.66 9.40
CA ILE A 131 -0.82 5.22 9.39
C ILE A 131 -0.80 4.74 10.84
N ARG A 132 -1.68 3.81 11.17
CA ARG A 132 -1.64 3.09 12.45
C ARG A 132 -0.79 1.85 12.25
N TYR A 133 0.31 1.77 12.97
CA TYR A 133 1.29 0.71 12.75
C TYR A 133 2.12 0.48 14.01
N ASP A 134 2.38 -0.79 14.32
CA ASP A 134 3.28 -1.19 15.41
C ASP A 134 4.12 -2.36 14.91
N ALA A 135 5.45 -2.19 14.89
CA ALA A 135 6.35 -3.21 14.38
C ALA A 135 6.34 -4.49 15.25
N LEU A 136 6.18 -4.36 16.57
CA LEU A 136 6.22 -5.49 17.50
C LEU A 136 5.00 -6.39 17.35
N THR A 137 3.83 -5.83 17.00
CA THR A 137 2.63 -6.62 16.70
C THR A 137 2.90 -7.67 15.62
N TRP A 138 3.66 -7.30 14.59
CA TRP A 138 3.97 -8.21 13.48
C TRP A 138 5.17 -9.11 13.74
N MET A 139 6.12 -8.67 14.59
CA MET A 139 7.22 -9.55 15.04
C MET A 139 6.74 -10.65 16.00
N MET A 140 5.80 -10.34 16.89
CA MET A 140 5.33 -11.27 17.93
C MET A 140 4.06 -12.04 17.55
N GLY A 141 3.35 -11.62 16.51
CA GLY A 141 2.13 -12.29 16.01
C GLY A 141 2.27 -13.81 15.84
N PRO A 142 3.37 -14.33 15.27
CA PRO A 142 3.59 -15.77 15.16
C PRO A 142 3.70 -16.50 16.51
N VAL A 143 4.25 -15.84 17.53
CA VAL A 143 4.43 -16.40 18.89
C VAL A 143 3.11 -16.43 19.65
N GLN A 144 2.28 -15.40 19.51
CA GLN A 144 1.04 -15.26 20.27
C GLN A 144 -0.14 -16.05 19.68
N THR A 145 -0.21 -16.17 18.36
CA THR A 145 -1.34 -16.84 17.68
C THR A 145 -1.09 -18.31 17.38
N GLY A 146 0.15 -18.79 17.54
CA GLY A 146 0.57 -20.12 17.09
C GLY A 146 0.48 -20.33 15.58
N ARG A 147 0.21 -19.27 14.81
CA ARG A 147 0.06 -19.31 13.35
C ARG A 147 1.27 -18.67 12.68
N ILE A 148 1.90 -19.42 11.79
CA ILE A 148 2.99 -18.94 10.94
C ILE A 148 2.37 -18.12 9.80
N GLY A 149 2.08 -16.85 10.04
CA GLY A 149 1.92 -15.87 8.96
C GLY A 149 3.25 -15.14 8.83
N ASN A 150 3.98 -15.38 7.74
CA ASN A 150 5.31 -14.83 7.50
C ASN A 150 5.28 -13.35 7.09
N LEU A 151 4.36 -12.54 7.64
CA LEU A 151 4.33 -11.11 7.40
C LEU A 151 5.37 -10.45 8.30
N MET A 152 6.36 -9.81 7.70
CA MET A 152 7.34 -9.02 8.43
C MET A 152 6.85 -7.57 8.58
N PRO A 153 7.31 -6.85 9.61
CA PRO A 153 6.86 -5.49 9.89
C PRO A 153 7.04 -4.53 8.70
N ASP A 154 8.16 -4.64 7.99
CA ASP A 154 8.46 -3.85 6.79
C ASP A 154 7.52 -4.13 5.61
N ASP A 155 7.04 -5.37 5.42
CA ASP A 155 6.11 -5.66 4.32
C ASP A 155 4.73 -5.03 4.56
N VAL A 156 4.30 -5.05 5.81
CA VAL A 156 3.06 -4.40 6.24
C VAL A 156 3.21 -2.89 6.10
N LEU A 157 4.33 -2.32 6.54
CA LEU A 157 4.54 -0.89 6.40
C LEU A 157 4.67 -0.45 4.93
N VAL A 158 5.29 -1.24 4.05
CA VAL A 158 5.32 -0.96 2.60
C VAL A 158 3.91 -0.97 2.00
N HIS A 159 3.08 -1.93 2.40
CA HIS A 159 1.68 -2.00 1.98
C HIS A 159 0.92 -0.74 2.39
N GLU A 160 1.03 -0.33 3.66
CA GLU A 160 0.39 0.89 4.16
C GLU A 160 0.95 2.18 3.53
N LEU A 161 2.26 2.24 3.29
CA LEU A 161 2.88 3.39 2.64
C LEU A 161 2.37 3.58 1.19
N LEU A 162 2.02 2.50 0.48
CA LEU A 162 1.38 2.66 -0.83
C LEU A 162 -0.03 3.25 -0.70
N HIS A 163 -0.85 2.72 0.22
CA HIS A 163 -2.18 3.28 0.49
C HIS A 163 -2.07 4.77 0.82
N ALA A 164 -1.15 5.14 1.69
CA ALA A 164 -0.90 6.51 2.06
C ALA A 164 -0.48 7.38 0.86
N LEU A 165 0.42 6.89 0.01
CA LEU A 165 0.81 7.60 -1.22
C LEU A 165 -0.40 7.86 -2.13
N ARG A 166 -1.25 6.85 -2.37
CA ARG A 166 -2.45 7.01 -3.20
C ARG A 166 -3.46 7.98 -2.58
N MET A 167 -3.64 7.94 -1.26
CA MET A 167 -4.46 8.91 -0.52
C MET A 167 -3.89 10.34 -0.62
N MET A 168 -2.57 10.51 -0.54
CA MET A 168 -1.91 11.80 -0.69
C MET A 168 -2.04 12.37 -2.11
N MET A 169 -2.20 11.51 -3.12
CA MET A 169 -2.36 11.90 -4.52
C MET A 169 -3.81 12.05 -4.96
N GLY A 170 -4.78 11.74 -4.09
CA GLY A 170 -6.20 11.76 -4.46
C GLY A 170 -6.58 10.67 -5.45
N LEU A 171 -5.96 9.49 -5.37
CA LEU A 171 -6.11 8.40 -6.35
C LEU A 171 -6.87 7.18 -5.82
N VAL A 172 -7.40 7.22 -4.59
CA VAL A 172 -8.07 6.06 -3.98
C VAL A 172 -9.40 5.77 -4.68
N ASN A 173 -9.44 4.68 -5.44
CA ASN A 173 -10.63 4.25 -6.18
C ASN A 173 -10.89 2.78 -5.92
N THR A 174 -11.58 2.50 -4.81
CA THR A 174 -11.95 1.15 -4.42
C THR A 174 -13.00 0.58 -5.35
N LEU A 175 -12.64 -0.44 -6.12
CA LEU A 175 -13.59 -1.26 -6.87
C LEU A 175 -13.58 -2.68 -6.32
N ASP A 176 -14.77 -3.28 -6.21
CA ASP A 176 -14.91 -4.69 -5.90
C ASP A 176 -14.21 -5.52 -6.99
N MET A 177 -13.44 -6.52 -6.56
CA MET A 177 -12.79 -7.47 -7.46
C MET A 177 -13.60 -8.76 -7.66
N GLY A 178 -14.87 -8.77 -7.23
CA GLY A 178 -15.80 -9.89 -7.43
C GLY A 178 -15.46 -11.10 -6.57
N ASN A 179 -14.72 -10.89 -5.48
CA ASN A 179 -14.41 -11.93 -4.51
C ASN A 179 -15.41 -11.75 -3.36
N GLU A 180 -16.40 -12.65 -3.24
CA GLU A 180 -17.49 -12.57 -2.25
C GLU A 180 -17.01 -12.40 -0.79
N ASP A 181 -15.75 -12.72 -0.54
CA ASP A 181 -15.07 -12.53 0.74
C ASP A 181 -13.86 -11.61 0.53
N HIS A 182 -13.96 -10.41 1.11
CA HIS A 182 -12.94 -9.39 0.99
C HIS A 182 -11.60 -9.81 1.63
N THR A 183 -11.58 -10.80 2.54
CA THR A 183 -10.34 -11.30 3.16
C THR A 183 -9.70 -12.46 2.40
N ARG A 184 -10.43 -13.14 1.49
CA ARG A 184 -9.94 -14.38 0.85
C ARG A 184 -8.87 -14.20 -0.22
N ARG A 185 -8.78 -13.04 -0.85
CA ARG A 185 -7.79 -12.71 -1.89
C ARG A 185 -7.38 -11.25 -1.78
N PHE A 186 -7.80 -10.44 -2.75
CA PHE A 186 -7.40 -9.05 -2.86
C PHE A 186 -8.45 -8.08 -2.36
N GLY A 187 -9.69 -8.54 -2.12
CA GLY A 187 -10.82 -7.73 -1.64
C GLY A 187 -11.28 -6.65 -2.60
N ASN A 188 -10.43 -5.67 -2.86
CA ASN A 188 -10.67 -4.55 -3.75
C ASN A 188 -9.39 -4.14 -4.51
N THR A 189 -9.52 -3.17 -5.41
CA THR A 189 -8.41 -2.68 -6.23
C THR A 189 -7.27 -2.03 -5.45
N GLU A 190 -7.55 -1.28 -4.37
CA GLU A 190 -6.52 -0.58 -3.59
C GLU A 190 -5.63 -1.58 -2.86
N GLU A 191 -6.25 -2.58 -2.24
CA GLU A 191 -5.61 -3.71 -1.58
C GLU A 191 -4.78 -4.56 -2.56
N PHE A 192 -5.30 -4.80 -3.76
CA PHE A 192 -4.56 -5.44 -4.85
C PHE A 192 -3.28 -4.67 -5.22
N TYR A 193 -3.36 -3.35 -5.38
CA TYR A 193 -2.22 -2.51 -5.69
C TYR A 193 -1.17 -2.53 -4.57
N ALA A 194 -1.61 -2.40 -3.31
CA ALA A 194 -0.74 -2.46 -2.14
C ALA A 194 -0.02 -3.80 -2.01
N LEU A 195 -0.69 -4.90 -2.36
CA LEU A 195 -0.09 -6.23 -2.42
C LEU A 195 0.95 -6.38 -3.54
N ILE A 196 0.73 -5.79 -4.72
CA ILE A 196 1.74 -5.83 -5.80
C ILE A 196 3.04 -5.21 -5.30
N VAL A 197 2.98 -3.99 -4.75
CA VAL A 197 4.17 -3.26 -4.31
C VAL A 197 4.86 -3.96 -3.14
N ALA A 198 4.08 -4.48 -2.18
CA ALA A 198 4.62 -5.26 -1.07
C ALA A 198 5.31 -6.55 -1.57
N ASN A 199 4.75 -7.26 -2.55
CA ASN A 199 5.37 -8.48 -3.10
C ASN A 199 6.63 -8.19 -3.93
N ILE A 200 6.68 -7.08 -4.67
CA ILE A 200 7.91 -6.63 -5.34
C ILE A 200 9.00 -6.37 -4.28
N PHE A 201 8.65 -5.66 -3.20
CA PHE A 201 9.56 -5.40 -2.09
C PHE A 201 10.07 -6.69 -1.43
N VAL A 202 9.18 -7.60 -1.06
CA VAL A 202 9.52 -8.91 -0.46
C VAL A 202 10.45 -9.70 -1.39
N SER A 203 10.13 -9.75 -2.68
CA SER A 203 10.92 -10.48 -3.67
C SER A 203 12.33 -9.90 -3.83
N GLU A 204 12.46 -8.57 -3.88
CA GLU A 204 13.75 -7.88 -3.91
C GLU A 204 14.56 -8.15 -2.63
N ARG A 205 13.94 -8.01 -1.46
CA ARG A 205 14.57 -8.24 -0.16
C ARG A 205 15.04 -9.69 -0.04
N ASN A 206 14.22 -10.66 -0.43
CA ASN A 206 14.58 -12.08 -0.46
C ASN A 206 15.83 -12.33 -1.30
N ALA A 207 15.90 -11.75 -2.50
CA ALA A 207 17.08 -11.88 -3.36
C ALA A 207 18.33 -11.25 -2.71
N LYS A 208 18.19 -10.06 -2.11
CA LYS A 208 19.31 -9.31 -1.51
C LYS A 208 19.87 -9.98 -0.25
N TYR A 209 18.99 -10.41 0.65
CA TYR A 209 19.37 -10.95 1.97
C TYR A 209 19.33 -12.48 2.04
N LYS A 210 19.03 -13.15 0.91
CA LYS A 210 18.91 -14.61 0.81
C LYS A 210 17.88 -15.18 1.80
N THR A 211 16.79 -14.45 2.03
CA THR A 211 15.64 -14.91 2.83
C THR A 211 14.62 -15.62 1.93
N ASN A 212 13.77 -16.45 2.53
CA ASN A 212 12.74 -17.21 1.81
C ASN A 212 11.33 -16.87 2.30
N GLN A 213 11.03 -15.57 2.39
CA GLN A 213 9.70 -15.17 2.81
C GLN A 213 8.69 -15.37 1.67
N PRO A 214 7.56 -16.04 1.89
CA PRO A 214 6.55 -16.21 0.85
C PRO A 214 5.94 -14.87 0.44
N LEU A 215 5.67 -14.74 -0.87
CA LEU A 215 4.87 -13.65 -1.41
C LEU A 215 3.42 -13.77 -0.95
N ARG A 216 2.75 -12.64 -0.74
CA ARG A 216 1.36 -12.58 -0.27
C ARG A 216 0.38 -12.90 -1.42
N GLY A 217 -0.47 -13.90 -1.21
CA GLY A 217 -1.58 -14.27 -2.11
C GLY A 217 -2.94 -13.74 -1.65
N ASN A 218 -3.02 -13.15 -0.45
CA ASN A 218 -4.23 -12.49 0.06
C ASN A 218 -3.94 -11.32 1.04
N ILE A 219 -4.99 -10.57 1.37
CA ILE A 219 -5.00 -9.46 2.35
C ILE A 219 -5.50 -9.83 3.74
N GLY A 220 -5.87 -11.10 3.98
CA GLY A 220 -6.38 -11.53 5.26
C GLY A 220 -5.40 -11.28 6.41
N PRO A 221 -5.90 -11.26 7.67
CA PRO A 221 -5.06 -11.16 8.86
C PRO A 221 -3.98 -12.26 8.87
N VAL A 222 -2.95 -12.13 9.73
CA VAL A 222 -1.86 -13.14 9.89
C VAL A 222 -2.43 -14.56 9.96
N SER A 223 -3.57 -14.70 10.64
CA SER A 223 -4.28 -15.96 10.86
C SER A 223 -4.88 -16.59 9.60
N GLU A 224 -5.05 -15.83 8.52
CA GLU A 224 -5.61 -16.21 7.23
C GLU A 224 -4.60 -16.09 6.08
N PHE A 225 -3.32 -15.82 6.38
CA PHE A 225 -2.28 -15.65 5.38
C PHE A 225 -2.20 -16.84 4.40
N LYS A 226 -2.18 -16.53 3.10
CA LYS A 226 -1.96 -17.46 2.00
C LYS A 226 -0.81 -16.97 1.16
N ALA A 227 0.17 -17.83 0.94
CA ALA A 227 1.27 -17.56 0.03
C ALA A 227 0.78 -17.59 -1.42
N LEU A 228 1.37 -16.76 -2.28
CA LEU A 228 1.25 -16.90 -3.72
C LEU A 228 2.02 -18.16 -4.15
N THR A 229 1.38 -19.05 -4.88
CA THR A 229 2.07 -20.25 -5.41
C THR A 229 2.96 -19.89 -6.60
N ASP A 230 3.95 -20.73 -6.92
CA ASP A 230 4.83 -20.52 -8.09
C ASP A 230 4.06 -20.47 -9.43
N SER A 231 2.96 -21.22 -9.55
CA SER A 231 2.11 -21.20 -10.74
C SER A 231 1.30 -19.90 -10.81
N GLU A 232 0.78 -19.43 -9.68
CA GLU A 232 0.09 -18.14 -9.61
C GLU A 232 1.05 -16.98 -9.88
N SER A 233 2.26 -17.02 -9.33
CA SER A 233 3.31 -16.03 -9.59
C SER A 233 3.63 -15.92 -11.07
N ARG A 234 3.80 -17.05 -11.77
CA ARG A 234 4.11 -17.08 -13.22
C ARG A 234 2.98 -16.61 -14.13
N THR A 235 1.73 -16.69 -13.65
CA THR A 235 0.54 -16.30 -14.42
C THR A 235 -0.10 -15.03 -13.89
N PHE A 236 0.55 -14.37 -12.92
CA PHE A 236 -0.02 -13.25 -12.19
C PHE A 236 -0.31 -12.07 -13.12
N TYR A 237 0.68 -11.71 -13.95
CA TYR A 237 0.53 -10.63 -14.90
C TYR A 237 -0.64 -10.89 -15.85
N GLU A 238 -0.64 -12.01 -16.57
CA GLU A 238 -1.69 -12.34 -17.54
C GLU A 238 -3.10 -12.34 -16.94
N ARG A 239 -3.24 -12.86 -15.72
CA ARG A 239 -4.53 -12.90 -15.02
C ARG A 239 -5.03 -11.52 -14.63
N HIS A 240 -4.14 -10.57 -14.34
CA HIS A 240 -4.48 -9.26 -13.78
C HIS A 240 -4.05 -8.08 -14.64
N LYS A 241 -3.66 -8.31 -15.90
CA LYS A 241 -3.04 -7.31 -16.78
C LYS A 241 -3.82 -6.00 -16.89
N GLY A 242 -5.15 -6.07 -16.93
CA GLY A 242 -6.00 -4.87 -17.02
C GLY A 242 -5.83 -3.95 -15.81
N LEU A 243 -5.81 -4.53 -14.60
CA LEU A 243 -5.62 -3.77 -13.36
C LEU A 243 -4.18 -3.28 -13.21
N ILE A 244 -3.20 -4.09 -13.61
CA ILE A 244 -1.78 -3.74 -13.57
C ILE A 244 -1.49 -2.58 -14.52
N LYS A 245 -1.98 -2.63 -15.77
CA LYS A 245 -1.86 -1.52 -16.73
C LYS A 245 -2.54 -0.25 -16.23
N LYS A 246 -3.74 -0.37 -15.62
CA LYS A 246 -4.42 0.76 -14.99
C LYS A 246 -3.56 1.38 -13.89
N PHE A 247 -3.01 0.57 -12.99
CA PHE A 247 -2.12 1.04 -11.92
C PHE A 247 -0.86 1.72 -12.46
N SER A 248 -0.22 1.13 -13.48
CA SER A 248 0.94 1.74 -14.16
C SER A 248 0.63 3.13 -14.70
N ASN A 249 -0.55 3.30 -15.31
CA ASN A 249 -0.98 4.59 -15.86
C ASN A 249 -1.34 5.62 -14.78
N GLU A 250 -1.94 5.20 -13.67
CA GLU A 250 -2.27 6.10 -12.55
C GLU A 250 -1.03 6.56 -11.79
N MET A 251 -0.01 5.71 -11.69
CA MET A 251 1.14 5.90 -10.81
C MET A 251 2.45 6.03 -11.60
N LEU A 252 2.46 6.83 -12.68
CA LEU A 252 3.60 6.95 -13.60
C LEU A 252 4.93 7.24 -12.90
N GLY A 253 4.94 8.16 -11.94
CA GLY A 253 6.14 8.51 -11.16
C GLY A 253 6.68 7.34 -10.33
N LEU A 254 5.79 6.54 -9.74
CA LEU A 254 6.16 5.34 -9.00
C LEU A 254 6.65 4.22 -9.93
N VAL A 255 5.90 3.95 -11.00
CA VAL A 255 6.13 2.79 -11.86
C VAL A 255 7.30 3.00 -12.82
N HIS A 256 7.34 4.13 -13.52
CA HIS A 256 8.35 4.43 -14.55
C HIS A 256 9.49 5.31 -14.03
N GLY A 257 9.23 6.19 -13.05
CA GLY A 257 10.26 6.96 -12.37
C GLY A 257 10.49 8.38 -12.91
N GLY A 258 9.79 8.80 -13.98
CA GLY A 258 9.84 10.15 -14.53
C GLY A 258 11.26 10.66 -14.79
N GLY A 259 12.04 9.91 -15.57
CA GLY A 259 13.47 10.18 -15.82
C GLY A 259 14.45 9.64 -14.76
N MET A 260 13.95 8.94 -13.73
CA MET A 260 14.76 8.17 -12.79
C MET A 260 14.30 6.69 -12.79
N LYS A 261 14.91 5.86 -11.94
CA LYS A 261 14.44 4.48 -11.75
C LYS A 261 13.04 4.44 -11.11
N GLY A 262 12.03 3.93 -11.80
CA GLY A 262 10.75 3.49 -11.21
C GLY A 262 10.76 2.02 -10.77
N LEU A 263 9.62 1.51 -10.29
CA LEU A 263 9.46 0.13 -9.82
C LEU A 263 9.78 -0.94 -10.87
N ILE A 264 9.59 -0.65 -12.17
CA ILE A 264 9.96 -1.56 -13.26
C ILE A 264 11.46 -1.90 -13.27
N HIS A 265 12.29 -1.05 -12.65
CA HIS A 265 13.74 -1.23 -12.53
C HIS A 265 14.17 -1.99 -11.27
N SER A 266 13.24 -2.42 -10.42
CA SER A 266 13.58 -3.26 -9.26
C SER A 266 14.12 -4.62 -9.72
N PRO A 267 15.20 -5.13 -9.09
CA PRO A 267 15.76 -6.45 -9.40
C PRO A 267 14.93 -7.60 -8.82
N ALA A 268 13.77 -7.33 -8.19
CA ALA A 268 12.82 -8.34 -7.72
C ALA A 268 12.54 -9.38 -8.81
N ALA A 269 12.50 -10.66 -8.44
CA ALA A 269 12.12 -11.72 -9.37
C ALA A 269 10.62 -11.64 -9.72
N PHE A 270 9.78 -11.33 -8.72
CA PHE A 270 8.37 -11.01 -8.92
C PHE A 270 8.21 -9.52 -9.22
N ASN A 271 7.94 -9.17 -10.47
CA ASN A 271 7.67 -7.79 -10.87
C ASN A 271 6.73 -7.71 -12.07
N PRO A 272 5.41 -7.87 -11.85
CA PRO A 272 4.44 -7.85 -12.93
C PRO A 272 4.28 -6.46 -13.60
N LEU A 273 4.83 -5.39 -12.99
CA LEU A 273 4.89 -4.07 -13.62
C LEU A 273 5.93 -4.02 -14.75
N ARG A 274 7.04 -4.74 -14.57
CA ARG A 274 8.06 -4.88 -15.63
C ARG A 274 7.53 -5.69 -16.79
N GLU A 275 6.82 -6.80 -16.53
CA GLU A 275 6.16 -7.59 -17.58
C GLU A 275 5.16 -6.74 -18.39
N ALA A 276 4.42 -5.84 -17.74
CA ALA A 276 3.52 -4.90 -18.41
C ALA A 276 4.24 -3.93 -19.35
N GLN A 277 5.41 -3.43 -18.93
CA GLN A 277 6.25 -2.55 -19.74
C GLN A 277 6.83 -3.28 -20.95
N GLU A 278 7.35 -4.49 -20.75
CA GLU A 278 7.93 -5.31 -21.83
C GLU A 278 6.89 -5.63 -22.91
N GLU A 279 5.64 -5.95 -22.53
CA GLU A 279 4.56 -6.15 -23.50
C GLU A 279 4.27 -4.86 -24.29
N PHE A 280 4.25 -3.71 -23.62
CA PHE A 280 4.03 -2.42 -24.28
C PHE A 280 5.13 -2.09 -25.30
N GLU A 281 6.39 -2.27 -24.93
CA GLU A 281 7.55 -2.07 -25.81
C GLU A 281 7.52 -3.01 -27.01
N ALA A 282 7.18 -4.29 -26.80
CA ALA A 282 7.03 -5.28 -27.87
C ALA A 282 5.92 -4.89 -28.86
N LEU A 283 4.77 -4.39 -28.37
CA LEU A 283 3.70 -3.88 -29.22
C LEU A 283 4.15 -2.63 -29.98
N GLN A 284 4.84 -1.70 -29.33
CA GLN A 284 5.35 -0.49 -29.97
C GLN A 284 6.33 -0.83 -31.10
N GLN A 285 7.26 -1.75 -30.87
CA GLN A 285 8.20 -2.23 -31.87
C GLN A 285 7.48 -2.88 -33.05
N LYS A 286 6.47 -3.72 -32.78
CA LYS A 286 5.70 -4.43 -33.81
C LYS A 286 4.92 -3.49 -34.74
N TYR A 287 4.30 -2.44 -34.20
CA TYR A 287 3.41 -1.57 -34.98
C TYR A 287 4.10 -0.31 -35.54
N TYR A 288 5.15 0.18 -34.90
CA TYR A 288 5.81 1.43 -35.27
C TYR A 288 7.24 1.25 -35.80
N GLY A 289 7.68 0.02 -36.04
CA GLY A 289 8.89 -0.27 -36.80
C GLY A 289 10.21 0.12 -36.11
N GLY A 290 10.22 0.26 -34.78
CA GLY A 290 11.44 0.45 -34.00
C GLY A 290 12.29 1.64 -34.46
N ALA A 291 11.73 2.86 -34.48
CA ALA A 291 12.60 4.03 -34.45
C ALA A 291 13.27 4.08 -33.07
N PRO A 292 14.61 3.98 -32.97
CA PRO A 292 15.30 3.95 -31.69
C PRO A 292 15.17 5.32 -31.01
N GLY A 293 14.67 5.33 -29.78
CA GLY A 293 14.96 6.39 -28.81
C GLY A 293 13.95 7.54 -28.73
N LEU A 294 12.83 7.30 -28.06
CA LEU A 294 12.23 8.27 -27.15
C LEU A 294 11.92 7.54 -25.84
N SER A 295 12.97 7.25 -25.07
CA SER A 295 12.80 6.81 -23.68
C SER A 295 12.43 8.02 -22.83
N PHE A 296 11.24 7.99 -22.23
CA PHE A 296 10.80 8.95 -21.20
C PHE A 296 11.48 8.68 -19.85
#